data_AF-A0A961T4E1-F1
#
_entry.id   AF-A0A961T4E1-F1
#
_cell.length_a   1.000
_cell.length_b   1.000
_cell.length_c   1.000
_cell.angle_alpha   90.00
_cell.angle_beta   90.00
_cell.angle_gamma   90.00
#
_symmetry.space_group_name_H-M   'P 1'
#
loop_
_entity.id
_entity.type
_entity.pdbx_description
1 polymer ?
#
loop_
_entity_poly.entity_id
_entity_poly.type
_entity_poly.pdbx_seq_one_letter_code
_entity_poly.pdbx_strand_id
1 'polypeptide(L)'
;DDLVEPNAESPLHSFTRAQETELPSAVKLAYVESGLDYRQAAVEAIHLGGSSAREIHAQLPCAFAQDQAQIRAEIILQESWASRERGELGLAPSHVALEPGDVIRLHVNGGARLMRIDQISDTDHRKLSGRSYHAAVYEPPEAPARSLRISPMAVYGKPDVAIMDLPLTSAGATHHSPWLAASAKPWPGTLAVYKGSDTSSFVFNRTIDAQATKGRLLEPLAAGPLFVVDRANSVTVKMENGALTSITELEMLGGRNVAAVGDVDNGWEILQFAAAELVAPRTFRLSSFLRGQSGSEIEMMPLRPAGSRLVFLNTAVVQPQIELAEAKLDLIWRIGPAQYDLNRAHVSIPHRGQMLGLRPYAPAHARTVRVGDDILISWIRRTRIDGDSWDVAEVPLGEDVETYILEIMNGTTLLRAVKTNSPDYLYRSADIASDFGTFPEAFTVRIAQISLVYGRGANLERILHV
;
A
#
# COMPACT_ATOMS: atom_id res chain seq x y z
N ASP A 1 41.71 66.97 20.04
CA ASP A 1 42.95 67.45 20.66
C ASP A 1 44.10 66.44 20.55
N ASP A 2 43.81 65.14 20.49
CA ASP A 2 44.84 64.08 20.37
C ASP A 2 45.33 63.78 18.94
N LEU A 3 44.77 64.46 17.93
CA LEU A 3 45.14 64.27 16.52
C LEU A 3 46.41 65.07 16.21
N VAL A 4 47.30 64.47 15.42
CA VAL A 4 48.53 65.11 14.93
C VAL A 4 48.29 65.67 13.53
N GLU A 5 48.74 66.92 13.32
CA GLU A 5 48.76 67.57 12.01
C GLU A 5 49.89 66.98 11.15
N PRO A 6 49.58 66.31 10.03
CA PRO A 6 50.60 65.66 9.22
C PRO A 6 51.41 66.67 8.37
N ASN A 7 50.80 67.78 7.96
CA ASN A 7 51.44 68.98 7.39
C ASN A 7 50.45 70.16 7.43
N ALA A 8 50.95 71.39 7.30
CA ALA A 8 50.17 72.63 7.45
C ALA A 8 49.03 72.83 6.42
N GLU A 9 48.96 72.01 5.36
CA GLU A 9 47.94 72.09 4.30
C GLU A 9 46.96 70.91 4.32
N SER A 10 47.16 69.91 5.18
CA SER A 10 46.34 68.69 5.22
C SER A 10 45.37 68.68 6.39
N PRO A 11 44.15 68.14 6.20
CA PRO A 11 43.20 68.06 7.29
C PRO A 11 43.68 67.07 8.38
N LEU A 12 43.38 67.38 9.64
CA LEU A 12 43.70 66.52 10.81
C LEU A 12 43.10 65.10 10.70
N HIS A 13 42.03 64.96 9.93
CA HIS A 13 41.38 63.70 9.63
C HIS A 13 40.72 63.77 8.25
N SER A 14 40.64 62.64 7.57
CA SER A 14 39.90 62.48 6.32
C SER A 14 38.92 61.32 6.47
N PHE A 15 37.64 61.55 6.14
CA PHE A 15 36.64 60.49 6.06
C PHE A 15 36.04 60.44 4.67
N THR A 16 36.18 59.30 4.01
CA THR A 16 35.62 59.05 2.68
C THR A 16 34.50 58.02 2.80
N ARG A 17 33.29 58.39 2.38
CA ARG A 17 32.15 57.47 2.31
C ARG A 17 32.07 56.86 0.90
N ALA A 18 31.96 55.54 0.83
CA ALA A 18 31.74 54.82 -0.43
C ALA A 18 30.41 55.20 -1.08
N GLN A 19 30.34 55.14 -2.41
CA GLN A 19 29.09 55.34 -3.14
C GLN A 19 28.13 54.20 -2.87
N GLU A 20 26.83 54.49 -2.79
CA GLU A 20 25.82 53.48 -2.48
C GLU A 20 25.77 52.36 -3.54
N THR A 21 26.01 52.70 -4.81
CA THR A 21 26.11 51.75 -5.94
C THR A 21 27.27 50.77 -5.82
N GLU A 22 28.27 51.06 -4.97
CA GLU A 22 29.40 50.18 -4.72
C GLU A 22 29.15 49.20 -3.56
N LEU A 23 28.10 49.41 -2.75
CA LEU A 23 27.74 48.55 -1.64
C LEU A 23 26.88 47.37 -2.11
N PRO A 24 26.99 46.18 -1.50
CA PRO A 24 26.21 45.02 -1.92
C PRO A 24 24.73 45.16 -1.59
N SER A 25 23.85 44.89 -2.55
CA SER A 25 22.41 44.71 -2.34
C SER A 25 22.07 43.31 -1.83
N ALA A 26 22.91 42.31 -2.11
CA ALA A 26 22.73 40.95 -1.61
C ALA A 26 24.06 40.22 -1.37
N VAL A 27 24.05 39.26 -0.44
CA VAL A 27 25.12 38.31 -0.19
C VAL A 27 24.57 36.89 -0.35
N LYS A 28 25.14 36.13 -1.28
CA LYS A 28 24.85 34.71 -1.51
C LYS A 28 25.98 33.86 -0.95
N LEU A 29 25.68 33.03 0.04
CA LEU A 29 26.65 32.18 0.72
C LEU A 29 26.37 30.71 0.42
N ALA A 30 27.29 30.07 -0.31
CA ALA A 30 27.26 28.63 -0.58
C ALA A 30 28.02 27.84 0.52
N TYR A 31 27.42 26.74 0.96
CA TYR A 31 27.91 25.90 2.07
C TYR A 31 27.47 24.44 1.91
N VAL A 32 27.93 23.55 2.80
CA VAL A 32 27.45 22.16 2.90
C VAL A 32 26.42 22.07 4.03
N GLU A 33 25.21 21.59 3.75
CA GLU A 33 24.14 21.51 4.76
C GLU A 33 24.32 20.30 5.68
N SER A 34 24.65 20.54 6.95
CA SER A 34 24.91 19.48 7.94
C SER A 34 23.64 18.82 8.49
N GLY A 35 22.49 19.49 8.40
CA GLY A 35 21.23 18.98 8.93
C GLY A 35 20.52 17.95 8.03
N LEU A 36 21.00 17.71 6.82
CA LEU A 36 20.38 16.77 5.89
C LEU A 36 21.41 15.72 5.47
N ASP A 37 21.52 15.45 4.18
CA ASP A 37 22.43 14.47 3.61
C ASP A 37 23.70 15.12 3.04
N TYR A 38 24.22 16.15 3.73
CA TYR A 38 25.46 16.85 3.39
C TYR A 38 25.51 17.36 1.94
N ARG A 39 24.36 17.81 1.42
CA ARG A 39 24.26 18.42 0.10
C ARG A 39 24.78 19.85 0.09
N GLN A 40 25.23 20.30 -1.07
CA GLN A 40 25.54 21.70 -1.31
C GLN A 40 24.26 22.54 -1.26
N ALA A 41 24.30 23.63 -0.51
CA ALA A 41 23.19 24.55 -0.32
C ALA A 41 23.68 26.00 -0.39
N ALA A 42 22.75 26.94 -0.52
CA ALA A 42 23.04 28.37 -0.48
C ALA A 42 21.95 29.12 0.29
N VAL A 43 22.37 30.17 0.98
CA VAL A 43 21.49 31.16 1.61
C VAL A 43 21.72 32.53 0.99
N GLU A 44 20.74 33.40 1.12
CA GLU A 44 20.79 34.77 0.60
C GLU A 44 20.34 35.75 1.68
N ALA A 45 21.14 36.80 1.88
CA ALA A 45 20.76 37.98 2.65
C ALA A 45 20.59 39.15 1.68
N ILE A 46 19.51 39.91 1.81
CA ILE A 46 19.15 41.01 0.89
C ILE A 46 18.97 42.30 1.70
N HIS A 47 19.50 43.40 1.19
CA HIS A 47 19.26 44.74 1.73
C HIS A 47 17.99 45.32 1.10
N LEU A 48 16.98 45.58 1.92
CA LEU A 48 15.70 46.15 1.47
C LEU A 48 15.82 47.67 1.38
N GLY A 49 16.17 48.17 0.18
CA GLY A 49 16.27 49.59 -0.13
C GLY A 49 17.58 49.97 -0.82
N GLY A 50 17.58 51.13 -1.48
CA GLY A 50 18.74 51.66 -2.20
C GLY A 50 18.74 51.37 -3.71
N SER A 51 19.71 51.96 -4.42
CA SER A 51 19.83 51.85 -5.89
C SER A 51 20.95 50.89 -6.35
N SER A 52 21.51 50.10 -5.43
CA SER A 52 22.57 49.15 -5.76
C SER A 52 22.00 47.84 -6.33
N ALA A 53 22.71 47.28 -7.31
CA ALA A 53 22.45 45.95 -7.88
C ALA A 53 23.64 44.99 -7.68
N ARG A 54 24.58 45.33 -6.78
CA ARG A 54 25.82 44.56 -6.59
C ARG A 54 25.56 43.34 -5.70
N GLU A 55 25.94 42.16 -6.17
CA GLU A 55 25.87 40.93 -5.38
C GLU A 55 27.27 40.46 -4.96
N ILE A 56 27.41 39.93 -3.75
CA ILE A 56 28.60 39.21 -3.28
C ILE A 56 28.29 37.72 -3.27
N HIS A 57 29.17 36.94 -3.89
CA HIS A 57 29.13 35.48 -3.82
C HIS A 57 30.29 34.99 -2.97
N ALA A 58 29.99 34.23 -1.93
CA ALA A 58 30.97 33.59 -1.06
C ALA A 58 30.71 32.08 -1.02
N GLN A 59 31.77 31.29 -0.98
CA GLN A 59 31.69 29.84 -0.82
C GLN A 59 32.56 29.43 0.36
N LEU A 60 31.94 28.77 1.35
CA LEU A 60 32.63 28.24 2.51
C LEU A 60 32.74 26.71 2.39
N PRO A 61 33.96 26.14 2.35
CA PRO A 61 34.17 24.69 2.23
C PRO A 61 34.00 23.98 3.58
N CYS A 62 32.92 24.26 4.30
CA CYS A 62 32.60 23.66 5.59
C CYS A 62 31.10 23.43 5.76
N ALA A 63 30.77 22.53 6.68
CA ALA A 63 29.40 22.11 6.94
C ALA A 63 28.76 22.94 8.06
N PHE A 64 27.60 23.54 7.78
CA PHE A 64 26.83 24.33 8.73
C PHE A 64 25.35 23.93 8.65
N ALA A 65 24.61 24.23 9.71
CA ALA A 65 23.16 24.28 9.63
C ALA A 65 22.71 25.58 8.92
N GLN A 66 21.57 25.54 8.24
CA GLN A 66 21.04 26.67 7.46
C GLN A 66 20.95 27.99 8.26
N ASP A 67 20.53 27.94 9.52
CA ASP A 67 20.41 29.11 10.40
C ASP A 67 21.77 29.81 10.58
N GLN A 68 22.83 29.04 10.82
CA GLN A 68 24.18 29.57 10.96
C GLN A 68 24.70 30.15 9.65
N ALA A 69 24.41 29.52 8.51
CA ALA A 69 24.75 30.07 7.21
C ALA A 69 24.03 31.41 6.96
N GLN A 70 22.73 31.48 7.27
CA GLN A 70 21.91 32.69 7.10
C GLN A 70 22.45 33.86 7.96
N ILE A 71 22.74 33.60 9.24
CA ILE A 71 23.35 34.59 10.15
C ILE A 71 24.65 35.14 9.57
N ARG A 72 25.51 34.29 9.01
CA ARG A 72 26.79 34.74 8.42
C ARG A 72 26.59 35.57 7.15
N ALA A 73 25.65 35.21 6.29
CA ALA A 73 25.32 36.00 5.11
C ALA A 73 24.80 37.41 5.49
N GLU A 74 23.97 37.49 6.53
CA GLU A 74 23.46 38.75 7.08
C GLU A 74 24.57 39.60 7.70
N ILE A 75 25.47 39.01 8.49
CA ILE A 75 26.63 39.70 9.06
C ILE A 75 27.52 40.27 7.95
N ILE A 76 27.82 39.50 6.89
CA ILE A 76 28.66 39.99 5.78
C ILE A 76 27.98 41.17 5.07
N LEU A 77 26.67 41.09 4.84
CA LEU A 77 25.90 42.16 4.21
C LEU A 77 25.94 43.42 5.09
N GLN A 78 25.56 43.29 6.36
CA GLN A 78 25.51 44.42 7.30
C GLN A 78 26.91 45.01 7.58
N GLU A 79 27.96 44.19 7.70
CA GLU A 79 29.35 44.66 7.88
C GLU A 79 29.80 45.47 6.66
N SER A 80 29.42 45.05 5.45
CA SER A 80 29.75 45.79 4.21
C SER A 80 29.13 47.19 4.21
N TRP A 81 27.88 47.33 4.70
CA TRP A 81 27.22 48.63 4.84
C TRP A 81 27.72 49.45 6.02
N ALA A 82 27.99 48.80 7.16
CA ALA A 82 28.52 49.42 8.37
C ALA A 82 29.95 49.95 8.17
N SER A 83 30.74 49.33 7.29
CA SER A 83 32.15 49.66 7.00
C SER A 83 32.33 50.58 5.79
N ARG A 84 31.26 51.29 5.37
CA ARG A 84 31.26 52.14 4.16
C ARG A 84 32.09 53.42 4.27
N GLU A 85 32.41 53.88 5.48
CA GLU A 85 33.26 55.04 5.68
C GLU A 85 34.68 54.59 5.99
N ARG A 86 35.66 55.14 5.27
CA ARG A 86 37.08 54.97 5.54
C ARG A 86 37.62 56.24 6.19
N GLY A 87 38.35 56.07 7.29
CA GLY A 87 39.00 57.16 8.00
C GLY A 87 40.52 57.08 7.87
N GLU A 88 41.16 58.23 7.68
CA GLU A 88 42.60 58.42 7.85
C GLU A 88 42.85 59.54 8.86
N LEU A 89 43.76 59.31 9.82
CA LEU A 89 44.15 60.29 10.84
C LEU A 89 45.55 60.03 11.37
N GLY A 90 46.17 61.05 11.96
CA GLY A 90 47.46 60.94 12.66
C GLY A 90 47.27 61.00 14.18
N LEU A 91 48.03 60.19 14.92
CA LEU A 91 48.13 60.23 16.39
C LEU A 91 49.57 60.38 16.85
N ALA A 92 49.74 60.90 18.06
CA ALA A 92 51.06 61.02 18.68
C ALA A 92 51.62 59.63 19.07
N PRO A 93 52.95 59.45 19.13
CA PRO A 93 53.57 58.20 19.61
C PRO A 93 53.16 57.79 21.03
N SER A 94 52.63 58.72 21.84
CA SER A 94 52.07 58.41 23.17
C SER A 94 50.92 57.40 23.12
N HIS A 95 50.26 57.25 21.97
CA HIS A 95 49.18 56.28 21.75
C HIS A 95 49.70 54.95 21.20
N VAL A 96 50.94 54.55 21.54
CA VAL A 96 51.60 53.31 21.06
C VAL A 96 50.81 52.03 21.38
N ALA A 97 49.95 52.06 22.41
CA ALA A 97 49.13 50.92 22.83
C ALA A 97 48.03 50.55 21.82
N LEU A 98 47.70 51.41 20.86
CA LEU A 98 46.73 51.09 19.81
C LEU A 98 47.33 50.15 18.76
N GLU A 99 46.58 49.12 18.40
CA GLU A 99 46.95 48.08 17.44
C GLU A 99 45.90 47.95 16.30
N PRO A 100 46.28 47.42 15.11
CA PRO A 100 45.31 47.01 14.11
C PRO A 100 44.29 46.03 14.69
N GLY A 101 43.00 46.32 14.50
CA GLY A 101 41.87 45.58 15.09
C GLY A 101 41.19 46.33 16.24
N ASP A 102 41.88 47.27 16.90
CA ASP A 102 41.26 48.09 17.94
C ASP A 102 40.15 49.00 17.37
N VAL A 103 39.15 49.26 18.21
CA VAL A 103 38.06 50.19 17.88
C VAL A 103 38.25 51.48 18.67
N ILE A 104 38.46 52.57 17.96
CA ILE A 104 38.59 53.91 18.55
C ILE A 104 37.31 54.71 18.40
N ARG A 105 37.01 55.54 19.41
CA ARG A 105 35.91 56.50 19.38
C ARG A 105 36.44 57.90 19.10
N LEU A 106 36.14 58.41 17.92
CA LEU A 106 36.58 59.71 17.44
C LEU A 106 35.48 60.75 17.64
N HIS A 107 35.78 61.83 18.37
CA HIS A 107 34.88 62.97 18.53
C HIS A 107 35.29 64.06 17.54
N VAL A 108 34.65 64.09 16.38
CA VAL A 108 34.95 65.03 15.29
C VAL A 108 33.67 65.72 14.82
N ASN A 109 33.75 67.01 14.49
CA ASN A 109 32.63 67.79 13.94
C ASN A 109 31.32 67.71 14.76
N GLY A 110 31.43 67.64 16.09
CA GLY A 110 30.28 67.59 17.01
C GLY A 110 29.62 66.21 17.16
N GLY A 111 30.19 65.14 16.59
CA GLY A 111 29.66 63.77 16.69
C GLY A 111 30.72 62.75 17.09
N ALA A 112 30.28 61.65 17.73
CA ALA A 112 31.11 60.49 18.03
C ALA A 112 31.02 59.46 16.90
N ARG A 113 32.15 58.97 16.41
CA ARG A 113 32.23 57.90 15.40
C ARG A 113 33.09 56.76 15.93
N LEU A 114 32.68 55.52 15.66
CA LEU A 114 33.48 54.35 15.93
C LEU A 114 34.23 53.95 14.66
N MET A 115 35.53 53.72 14.79
CA MET A 115 36.39 53.29 13.70
C MET A 115 37.24 52.11 14.16
N ARG A 116 37.19 51.00 13.42
CA ARG A 116 38.13 49.88 13.60
C ARG A 116 39.41 50.22 12.82
N ILE A 117 40.55 50.13 13.48
CA ILE A 117 41.86 50.34 12.86
C ILE A 117 42.14 49.14 11.96
N ASP A 118 42.38 49.38 10.67
CA ASP A 118 42.79 48.33 9.73
C ASP A 118 44.33 48.30 9.60
N GLN A 119 44.97 49.47 9.61
CA GLN A 119 46.42 49.60 9.42
C GLN A 119 46.97 50.77 10.22
N ILE A 120 48.19 50.59 10.74
CA ILE A 120 49.01 51.64 11.36
C ILE A 120 50.34 51.70 10.64
N SER A 121 50.79 52.91 10.31
CA SER A 121 52.13 53.18 9.79
C SER A 121 52.82 54.17 10.73
N ASP A 122 53.85 53.69 11.42
CA ASP A 122 54.62 54.49 12.37
C ASP A 122 55.80 55.14 11.65
N THR A 123 55.76 56.48 11.56
CA THR A 123 56.84 57.32 11.00
C THR A 123 57.17 58.43 12.01
N ASP A 124 57.13 59.70 11.61
CA ASP A 124 57.28 60.85 12.53
C ASP A 124 56.07 60.96 13.50
N HIS A 125 54.93 60.41 13.09
CA HIS A 125 53.71 60.22 13.89
C HIS A 125 53.06 58.89 13.51
N ARG A 126 52.08 58.42 14.30
CA ARG A 126 51.33 57.19 14.01
C ARG A 126 50.22 57.49 13.02
N LYS A 127 50.36 57.09 11.75
CA LYS A 127 49.30 57.25 10.75
C LYS A 127 48.37 56.04 10.81
N LEU A 128 47.10 56.27 11.12
CA LEU A 128 46.07 55.24 11.20
C LEU A 128 45.15 55.32 9.98
N SER A 129 44.83 54.17 9.40
CA SER A 129 43.71 54.01 8.49
C SER A 129 42.76 52.94 9.01
N GLY A 130 41.47 53.16 8.81
CA GLY A 130 40.44 52.27 9.32
C GLY A 130 39.10 52.47 8.67
N ARG A 131 38.10 51.73 9.15
CA ARG A 131 36.73 51.75 8.64
C ARG A 131 35.73 51.98 9.76
N SER A 132 34.59 52.57 9.41
CA SER A 132 33.47 52.69 10.34
C SER A 132 33.08 51.33 10.88
N TYR A 133 32.74 51.29 12.16
CA TYR A 133 32.45 50.04 12.87
C TYR A 133 31.15 50.17 13.69
N HIS A 134 30.31 49.14 13.64
CA HIS A 134 29.08 49.05 14.42
C HIS A 134 29.02 47.69 15.12
N ALA A 135 29.09 47.68 16.45
CA ALA A 135 29.10 46.44 17.24
C ALA A 135 27.83 45.61 17.09
N ALA A 136 26.67 46.27 16.91
CA ALA A 136 25.36 45.62 16.76
C ALA A 136 25.28 44.67 15.56
N VAL A 137 26.17 44.79 14.56
CA VAL A 137 26.24 43.87 13.40
C VAL A 137 26.59 42.45 13.83
N TYR A 138 27.32 42.28 14.93
CA TYR A 138 27.75 40.96 15.43
C TYR A 138 26.86 40.40 16.53
N GLU A 139 25.79 41.11 16.90
CA GLU A 139 24.78 40.55 17.80
C GLU A 139 24.05 39.42 17.07
N PRO A 140 23.87 38.24 17.70
CA PRO A 140 23.32 37.07 17.03
C PRO A 140 21.88 37.35 16.58
N PRO A 141 21.59 37.44 15.26
CA PRO A 141 20.23 37.55 14.78
C PRO A 141 19.52 36.19 14.90
N GLU A 142 18.20 36.20 15.08
CA GLU A 142 17.40 34.99 14.93
C GLU A 142 17.25 34.66 13.45
N ALA A 143 17.74 33.49 13.04
CA ALA A 143 17.53 32.95 11.70
C ALA A 143 16.60 31.72 11.76
N PRO A 144 15.76 31.50 10.73
CA PRO A 144 14.88 30.34 10.71
C PRO A 144 15.68 29.04 10.62
N ALA A 145 15.53 28.18 11.63
CA ALA A 145 16.10 26.84 11.61
C ALA A 145 15.25 25.89 10.76
N ARG A 146 15.91 25.06 9.94
CA ARG A 146 15.24 23.98 9.21
C ARG A 146 15.13 22.75 10.11
N SER A 147 13.92 22.21 10.25
CA SER A 147 13.68 20.99 11.03
C SER A 147 14.32 19.77 10.37
N LEU A 148 15.16 19.04 11.11
CA LEU A 148 15.72 17.75 10.69
C LEU A 148 14.60 16.71 10.61
N ARG A 149 14.37 16.10 9.44
CA ARG A 149 13.51 14.90 9.32
C ARG A 149 14.37 13.74 8.87
N ILE A 150 14.82 12.93 9.82
CA ILE A 150 15.38 11.61 9.51
C ILE A 150 14.20 10.69 9.19
N SER A 151 14.08 10.23 7.95
CA SER A 151 13.13 9.18 7.61
C SER A 151 13.65 7.85 8.17
N PRO A 152 12.97 7.20 9.12
CA PRO A 152 13.41 5.89 9.60
C PRO A 152 13.37 4.88 8.46
N MET A 153 14.39 4.01 8.36
CA MET A 153 14.33 2.86 7.47
C MET A 153 13.16 1.97 7.87
N ALA A 154 12.25 1.68 6.94
CA ALA A 154 11.15 0.77 7.19
C ALA A 154 11.69 -0.66 7.43
N VAL A 155 11.45 -1.19 8.63
CA VAL A 155 11.66 -2.61 8.92
C VAL A 155 10.38 -3.34 8.57
N TYR A 156 10.46 -4.29 7.63
CA TYR A 156 9.30 -5.07 7.21
C TYR A 156 9.12 -6.30 8.10
N GLY A 157 7.91 -6.47 8.62
CA GLY A 157 7.49 -7.67 9.35
C GLY A 157 7.01 -8.78 8.42
N LYS A 158 6.66 -9.93 9.01
CA LYS A 158 6.03 -11.03 8.26
C LYS A 158 4.69 -10.57 7.68
N PRO A 159 4.38 -10.88 6.40
CA PRO A 159 3.08 -10.56 5.83
C PRO A 159 1.99 -11.47 6.43
N ASP A 160 0.76 -10.97 6.50
CA ASP A 160 -0.42 -11.82 6.69
C ASP A 160 -0.92 -12.25 5.31
N VAL A 161 -1.02 -13.56 5.11
CA VAL A 161 -1.37 -14.19 3.84
C VAL A 161 -2.59 -15.08 4.01
N ALA A 162 -3.54 -15.00 3.07
CA ALA A 162 -4.60 -15.97 2.88
C ALA A 162 -4.33 -16.78 1.61
N ILE A 163 -4.41 -18.10 1.74
CA ILE A 163 -4.42 -19.04 0.61
C ILE A 163 -5.86 -19.51 0.44
N MET A 164 -6.41 -19.36 -0.77
CA MET A 164 -7.82 -19.57 -1.06
C MET A 164 -7.95 -20.50 -2.25
N ASP A 165 -8.38 -21.75 -2.03
CA ASP A 165 -8.88 -22.56 -3.12
C ASP A 165 -10.29 -22.06 -3.47
N LEU A 166 -10.43 -21.48 -4.65
CA LEU A 166 -11.67 -20.89 -5.12
C LEU A 166 -12.17 -21.66 -6.36
N PRO A 167 -13.49 -21.79 -6.53
CA PRO A 167 -14.08 -22.13 -7.82
C PRO A 167 -13.67 -21.14 -8.93
N LEU A 168 -13.96 -21.47 -10.19
CA LEU A 168 -13.53 -20.67 -11.34
C LEU A 168 -14.07 -19.24 -11.26
N THR A 169 -13.20 -18.25 -11.01
CA THR A 169 -13.59 -16.85 -10.82
C THR A 169 -13.50 -16.01 -12.09
N SER A 170 -12.75 -16.44 -13.10
CA SER A 170 -12.61 -15.77 -14.40
C SER A 170 -12.04 -16.70 -15.47
N ALA A 171 -12.33 -16.44 -16.74
CA ALA A 171 -11.91 -17.27 -17.87
C ALA A 171 -10.37 -17.38 -18.05
N GLY A 172 -9.60 -16.43 -17.51
CA GLY A 172 -8.13 -16.44 -17.58
C GLY A 172 -7.44 -17.09 -16.38
N ALA A 173 -8.19 -17.57 -15.38
CA ALA A 173 -7.63 -18.17 -14.19
C ALA A 173 -7.10 -19.58 -14.46
N THR A 174 -6.03 -19.96 -13.78
CA THR A 174 -5.53 -21.34 -13.76
C THR A 174 -6.44 -22.17 -12.86
N HIS A 175 -7.26 -23.05 -13.43
CA HIS A 175 -8.36 -23.74 -12.73
C HIS A 175 -7.93 -24.64 -11.56
N HIS A 176 -6.71 -25.16 -11.58
CA HIS A 176 -6.16 -26.02 -10.54
C HIS A 176 -5.34 -25.27 -9.49
N SER A 177 -5.09 -23.97 -9.66
CA SER A 177 -4.20 -23.19 -8.78
C SER A 177 -5.00 -22.43 -7.70
N PRO A 178 -4.56 -22.42 -6.43
CA PRO A 178 -5.16 -21.59 -5.41
C PRO A 178 -4.91 -20.10 -5.68
N TRP A 179 -5.58 -19.24 -4.94
CA TRP A 179 -5.35 -17.79 -4.92
C TRP A 179 -4.57 -17.39 -3.66
N LEU A 180 -3.67 -16.42 -3.82
CA LEU A 180 -2.87 -15.83 -2.75
C LEU A 180 -3.25 -14.36 -2.58
N ALA A 181 -3.63 -13.99 -1.36
CA ALA A 181 -3.87 -12.61 -0.96
C ALA A 181 -2.97 -12.26 0.22
N ALA A 182 -2.12 -11.25 0.06
CA ALA A 182 -1.14 -10.88 1.08
C ALA A 182 -1.22 -9.40 1.45
N SER A 183 -0.87 -9.10 2.71
CA SER A 183 -0.69 -7.72 3.19
C SER A 183 0.39 -7.62 4.25
N ALA A 184 1.08 -6.49 4.32
CA ALA A 184 2.09 -6.19 5.32
C ALA A 184 2.01 -4.73 5.79
N LYS A 185 2.47 -4.47 7.02
CA LYS A 185 2.56 -3.12 7.59
C LYS A 185 3.96 -2.92 8.17
N PRO A 186 4.82 -2.06 7.57
CA PRO A 186 4.63 -1.38 6.29
C PRO A 186 4.63 -2.35 5.08
N TRP A 187 4.09 -1.92 3.94
CA TRP A 187 4.14 -2.67 2.69
C TRP A 187 5.53 -2.55 2.04
N PRO A 188 6.22 -3.64 1.70
CA PRO A 188 7.58 -3.60 1.15
C PRO A 188 7.67 -3.24 -0.34
N GLY A 189 6.55 -2.89 -0.98
CA GLY A 189 6.48 -2.73 -2.43
C GLY A 189 6.18 -4.05 -3.13
N THR A 190 7.02 -5.07 -2.91
CA THR A 190 6.84 -6.41 -3.48
C THR A 190 7.11 -7.51 -2.46
N LEU A 191 6.24 -8.52 -2.43
CA LEU A 191 6.51 -9.80 -1.77
C LEU A 191 6.95 -10.84 -2.80
N ALA A 192 7.96 -11.65 -2.46
CA ALA A 192 8.33 -12.82 -3.22
C ALA A 192 7.63 -14.06 -2.64
N VAL A 193 7.13 -14.91 -3.54
CA VAL A 193 6.46 -16.18 -3.23
C VAL A 193 7.39 -17.31 -3.67
N TYR A 194 7.69 -18.21 -2.74
CA TYR A 194 8.49 -19.40 -2.99
C TYR A 194 7.67 -20.66 -2.68
N LYS A 195 7.92 -21.72 -3.46
CA LYS A 195 7.30 -23.03 -3.34
C LYS A 195 8.34 -24.04 -2.87
N GLY A 196 8.00 -24.86 -1.87
CA GLY A 196 8.78 -26.00 -1.44
C GLY A 196 7.90 -27.22 -1.23
N SER A 197 8.44 -28.42 -1.46
CA SER A 197 7.81 -29.70 -1.07
C SER A 197 8.14 -30.10 0.37
N ASP A 198 9.14 -29.44 0.96
CA ASP A 198 9.56 -29.60 2.35
C ASP A 198 10.01 -28.25 2.94
N THR A 199 10.54 -28.25 4.15
CA THR A 199 10.98 -27.04 4.86
C THR A 199 12.43 -26.64 4.57
N SER A 200 13.15 -27.42 3.76
CA SER A 200 14.58 -27.29 3.53
C SER A 200 14.93 -26.54 2.24
N SER A 201 14.14 -26.73 1.18
CA SER A 201 14.38 -26.14 -0.13
C SER A 201 13.16 -25.38 -0.66
N PHE A 202 13.42 -24.19 -1.19
CA PHE A 202 12.40 -23.29 -1.72
C PHE A 202 12.83 -22.74 -3.08
N VAL A 203 11.97 -22.89 -4.08
CA VAL A 203 12.17 -22.35 -5.43
C VAL A 203 11.27 -21.13 -5.60
N PHE A 204 11.82 -20.07 -6.19
CA PHE A 204 11.05 -18.87 -6.51
C PHE A 204 9.89 -19.22 -7.46
N ASN A 205 8.71 -18.67 -7.18
CA ASN A 205 7.50 -18.93 -7.96
C ASN A 205 7.01 -17.67 -8.67
N ARG A 206 6.71 -16.61 -7.90
CA ARG A 206 6.22 -15.33 -8.44
C ARG A 206 6.34 -14.19 -7.42
N THR A 207 5.96 -12.99 -7.85
CA THR A 207 5.78 -11.83 -6.98
C THR A 207 4.31 -11.52 -6.70
N ILE A 208 4.09 -10.79 -5.59
CA ILE A 208 2.87 -10.06 -5.26
C ILE A 208 3.26 -8.59 -5.14
N ASP A 209 2.88 -7.78 -6.13
CA ASP A 209 3.30 -6.38 -6.25
C ASP A 209 2.28 -5.39 -5.67
N ALA A 210 1.07 -5.86 -5.36
CA ALA A 210 0.02 -5.07 -4.75
C ALA A 210 -0.52 -5.77 -3.50
N GLN A 211 -0.75 -4.99 -2.46
CA GLN A 211 -1.36 -5.48 -1.23
C GLN A 211 -2.85 -5.78 -1.44
N ALA A 212 -3.29 -6.98 -1.03
CA ALA A 212 -4.69 -7.38 -1.13
C ALA A 212 -5.57 -6.64 -0.14
N THR A 213 -6.72 -6.12 -0.59
CA THR A 213 -7.74 -5.52 0.29
C THR A 213 -8.45 -6.62 1.07
N LYS A 214 -8.19 -6.70 2.37
CA LYS A 214 -8.74 -7.76 3.23
C LYS A 214 -9.03 -7.31 4.66
N GLY A 215 -9.93 -8.04 5.30
CA GLY A 215 -10.42 -7.80 6.64
C GLY A 215 -10.96 -9.06 7.28
N ARG A 216 -11.72 -8.89 8.36
CA ARG A 216 -12.37 -9.99 9.08
C ARG A 216 -13.78 -9.63 9.48
N LEU A 217 -14.67 -10.62 9.45
CA LEU A 217 -16.00 -10.48 10.00
C LEU A 217 -15.91 -10.20 11.51
N LEU A 218 -16.65 -9.21 12.00
CA LEU A 218 -16.77 -8.93 13.44
C LEU A 218 -17.94 -9.68 14.09
N GLU A 219 -18.90 -10.11 13.27
CA GLU A 219 -20.07 -10.86 13.67
C GLU A 219 -20.30 -12.03 12.69
N PRO A 220 -21.03 -13.08 13.10
CA PRO A 220 -21.34 -14.17 12.20
C PRO A 220 -22.19 -13.74 10.99
N LEU A 221 -21.99 -14.37 9.84
CA LEU A 221 -22.79 -14.18 8.63
C LEU A 221 -23.68 -15.41 8.42
N ALA A 222 -24.99 -15.22 8.51
CA ALA A 222 -25.96 -16.29 8.26
C ALA A 222 -25.99 -16.69 6.77
N ALA A 223 -26.46 -17.91 6.49
CA ALA A 223 -26.80 -18.31 5.13
C ALA A 223 -27.84 -17.36 4.53
N GLY A 224 -27.70 -17.08 3.23
CA GLY A 224 -28.61 -16.25 2.47
C GLY A 224 -29.31 -17.04 1.37
N PRO A 225 -30.29 -16.44 0.69
CA PRO A 225 -30.85 -17.03 -0.52
C PRO A 225 -29.78 -17.11 -1.62
N LEU A 226 -29.86 -18.16 -2.44
CA LEU A 226 -29.04 -18.33 -3.63
C LEU A 226 -29.75 -17.74 -4.85
N PHE A 227 -28.97 -17.30 -5.84
CA PHE A 227 -29.45 -16.84 -7.17
C PHE A 227 -30.33 -15.58 -7.17
N VAL A 228 -30.52 -14.93 -6.02
CA VAL A 228 -31.22 -13.66 -5.86
C VAL A 228 -30.46 -12.76 -4.90
N VAL A 229 -30.75 -11.46 -4.96
CA VAL A 229 -30.14 -10.49 -4.04
C VAL A 229 -30.67 -10.71 -2.62
N ASP A 230 -29.75 -11.02 -1.71
CA ASP A 230 -29.98 -11.10 -0.28
C ASP A 230 -30.04 -9.70 0.31
N ARG A 231 -31.27 -9.21 0.53
CA ARG A 231 -31.53 -7.91 1.17
C ARG A 231 -31.72 -7.99 2.68
N ALA A 232 -31.73 -9.19 3.25
CA ALA A 232 -32.04 -9.39 4.67
C ALA A 232 -30.77 -9.43 5.52
N ASN A 233 -29.73 -10.12 5.04
CA ASN A 233 -28.49 -10.24 5.80
C ASN A 233 -27.62 -8.98 5.67
N SER A 234 -26.93 -8.65 6.76
CA SER A 234 -25.83 -7.69 6.79
C SER A 234 -24.71 -8.23 7.67
N VAL A 235 -23.46 -7.83 7.42
CA VAL A 235 -22.34 -8.20 8.27
C VAL A 235 -21.36 -7.04 8.43
N THR A 236 -20.90 -6.84 9.66
CA THR A 236 -19.87 -5.86 9.99
C THR A 236 -18.48 -6.46 9.80
N VAL A 237 -17.62 -5.78 9.05
CA VAL A 237 -16.27 -6.23 8.70
C VAL A 237 -15.25 -5.17 9.11
N LYS A 238 -14.17 -5.59 9.77
CA LYS A 238 -13.02 -4.72 10.06
C LYS A 238 -11.90 -4.98 9.07
N MET A 239 -11.56 -3.95 8.29
CA MET A 239 -10.54 -3.99 7.26
C MET A 239 -9.15 -3.85 7.87
N GLU A 240 -8.28 -4.82 7.62
CA GLU A 240 -6.87 -4.77 8.01
C GLU A 240 -6.11 -3.77 7.13
N ASN A 241 -6.42 -3.76 5.83
CA ASN A 241 -5.95 -2.79 4.84
C ASN A 241 -7.04 -2.53 3.77
N GLY A 242 -6.86 -1.48 2.96
CA GLY A 242 -7.84 -1.07 1.96
C GLY A 242 -9.11 -0.44 2.56
N ALA A 243 -10.03 -0.07 1.67
CA ALA A 243 -11.36 0.46 1.96
C ALA A 243 -12.36 -0.18 0.99
N LEU A 244 -13.62 -0.21 1.40
CA LEU A 244 -14.73 -0.73 0.61
C LEU A 244 -15.67 0.42 0.23
N THR A 245 -16.36 0.29 -0.90
CA THR A 245 -17.25 1.32 -1.44
C THR A 245 -18.56 0.70 -1.91
N SER A 246 -19.65 1.41 -1.66
CA SER A 246 -20.95 1.06 -2.25
C SER A 246 -20.93 1.25 -3.76
N ILE A 247 -21.64 0.38 -4.45
CA ILE A 247 -21.86 0.39 -5.90
C ILE A 247 -23.36 0.21 -6.18
N THR A 248 -23.78 0.49 -7.41
CA THR A 248 -25.14 0.19 -7.84
C THR A 248 -25.37 -1.32 -7.97
N GLU A 249 -26.64 -1.76 -7.89
CA GLU A 249 -27.00 -3.16 -8.11
C GLU A 249 -26.60 -3.63 -9.52
N LEU A 250 -26.71 -2.76 -10.52
CA LEU A 250 -26.30 -3.06 -11.89
C LEU A 250 -24.78 -3.29 -12.01
N GLU A 251 -23.97 -2.47 -11.32
CA GLU A 251 -22.53 -2.67 -11.27
C GLU A 251 -22.14 -3.97 -10.55
N MET A 252 -22.87 -4.33 -9.49
CA MET A 252 -22.70 -5.60 -8.80
C MET A 252 -23.01 -6.76 -9.75
N LEU A 253 -24.14 -6.72 -10.46
CA LEU A 253 -24.50 -7.72 -11.47
C LEU A 253 -23.50 -7.77 -12.64
N GLY A 254 -22.83 -6.66 -12.93
CA GLY A 254 -21.70 -6.58 -13.86
C GLY A 254 -20.38 -7.14 -13.33
N GLY A 255 -20.39 -7.85 -12.18
CA GLY A 255 -19.21 -8.52 -11.64
C GLY A 255 -18.34 -7.67 -10.72
N ARG A 256 -18.82 -6.50 -10.24
CA ARG A 256 -18.07 -5.68 -9.26
C ARG A 256 -18.33 -6.12 -7.82
N ASN A 257 -17.48 -5.67 -6.91
CA ASN A 257 -17.52 -5.98 -5.47
C ASN A 257 -17.52 -7.48 -5.12
N VAL A 258 -16.71 -8.28 -5.82
CA VAL A 258 -16.52 -9.70 -5.51
C VAL A 258 -15.56 -9.86 -4.32
N ALA A 259 -15.93 -10.68 -3.35
CA ALA A 259 -15.10 -11.06 -2.22
C ALA A 259 -15.20 -12.55 -1.90
N ALA A 260 -14.10 -13.14 -1.45
CA ALA A 260 -14.09 -14.46 -0.82
C ALA A 260 -14.18 -14.30 0.70
N VAL A 261 -15.04 -15.08 1.34
CA VAL A 261 -15.23 -15.10 2.79
C VAL A 261 -15.02 -16.51 3.33
N GLY A 262 -14.14 -16.66 4.33
CA GLY A 262 -13.82 -17.96 4.90
C GLY A 262 -12.39 -18.10 5.40
N ASP A 263 -11.93 -19.35 5.40
CA ASP A 263 -10.57 -19.77 5.75
C ASP A 263 -10.31 -21.18 5.17
N VAL A 264 -9.10 -21.71 5.37
CA VAL A 264 -8.69 -23.02 4.81
C VAL A 264 -9.47 -24.18 5.44
N ASP A 265 -9.89 -24.05 6.71
CA ASP A 265 -10.55 -25.12 7.46
C ASP A 265 -12.06 -25.18 7.17
N ASN A 266 -12.69 -24.01 6.98
CA ASN A 266 -14.13 -23.85 6.79
C ASN A 266 -14.53 -23.62 5.31
N GLY A 267 -13.58 -23.65 4.38
CA GLY A 267 -13.81 -23.35 2.98
C GLY A 267 -14.06 -21.86 2.70
N TRP A 268 -14.11 -21.53 1.41
CA TRP A 268 -14.25 -20.16 0.91
C TRP A 268 -15.53 -20.00 0.10
N GLU A 269 -16.45 -19.17 0.59
CA GLU A 269 -17.61 -18.74 -0.18
C GLU A 269 -17.26 -17.46 -0.95
N ILE A 270 -17.61 -17.40 -2.23
CA ILE A 270 -17.54 -16.19 -3.04
C ILE A 270 -18.89 -15.49 -2.95
N LEU A 271 -18.86 -14.21 -2.61
CA LEU A 271 -20.02 -13.34 -2.58
C LEU A 271 -19.75 -12.00 -3.26
N GLN A 272 -20.80 -11.30 -3.62
CA GLN A 272 -20.76 -9.89 -4.00
C GLN A 272 -21.63 -9.06 -3.06
N PHE A 273 -21.39 -7.75 -2.99
CA PHE A 273 -22.18 -6.82 -2.19
C PHE A 273 -22.34 -5.47 -2.89
N ALA A 274 -23.54 -4.88 -2.81
CA ALA A 274 -23.79 -3.55 -3.34
C ALA A 274 -23.51 -2.44 -2.31
N ALA A 275 -23.83 -2.67 -1.03
CA ALA A 275 -23.72 -1.65 0.02
C ALA A 275 -22.53 -1.90 0.94
N ALA A 276 -21.72 -0.86 1.15
CA ALA A 276 -20.62 -0.83 2.11
C ALA A 276 -20.60 0.49 2.89
N GLU A 277 -21.26 0.52 4.04
CA GLU A 277 -21.37 1.69 4.91
C GLU A 277 -20.22 1.75 5.91
N LEU A 278 -19.47 2.86 5.97
CA LEU A 278 -18.41 3.05 6.97
C LEU A 278 -19.02 3.41 8.32
N VAL A 279 -19.01 2.47 9.26
CA VAL A 279 -19.63 2.63 10.61
C VAL A 279 -18.62 2.99 11.70
N ALA A 280 -17.33 2.74 11.48
CA ALA A 280 -16.24 3.15 12.38
C ALA A 280 -14.90 3.16 11.59
N PRO A 281 -13.78 3.67 12.14
CA PRO A 281 -12.50 3.66 11.45
C PRO A 281 -12.11 2.26 10.94
N ARG A 282 -12.05 2.12 9.60
CA ARG A 282 -11.76 0.87 8.88
C ARG A 282 -12.79 -0.24 9.13
N THR A 283 -13.99 0.07 9.60
CA THR A 283 -15.05 -0.90 9.88
C THR A 283 -16.27 -0.57 9.03
N PHE A 284 -16.72 -1.53 8.25
CA PHE A 284 -17.81 -1.37 7.29
C PHE A 284 -18.95 -2.34 7.58
N ARG A 285 -20.20 -1.88 7.45
CA ARG A 285 -21.38 -2.74 7.39
C ARG A 285 -21.66 -3.05 5.93
N LEU A 286 -21.60 -4.33 5.56
CA LEU A 286 -21.90 -4.82 4.22
C LEU A 286 -23.33 -5.36 4.17
N SER A 287 -24.04 -5.13 3.06
CA SER A 287 -25.38 -5.68 2.82
C SER A 287 -25.71 -5.72 1.32
N SER A 288 -26.89 -6.25 0.98
CA SER A 288 -27.34 -6.46 -0.41
C SER A 288 -26.39 -7.40 -1.15
N PHE A 289 -26.38 -8.66 -0.73
CA PHE A 289 -25.41 -9.64 -1.20
C PHE A 289 -25.91 -10.46 -2.40
N LEU A 290 -24.99 -10.92 -3.24
CA LEU A 290 -25.17 -12.13 -4.04
C LEU A 290 -24.29 -13.22 -3.45
N ARG A 291 -24.90 -14.33 -3.05
CA ARG A 291 -24.25 -15.41 -2.29
C ARG A 291 -23.84 -16.56 -3.21
N GLY A 292 -22.88 -17.38 -2.77
CA GLY A 292 -22.53 -18.64 -3.44
C GLY A 292 -22.07 -18.52 -4.89
N GLN A 293 -21.42 -17.42 -5.27
CA GLN A 293 -21.07 -17.14 -6.66
C GLN A 293 -20.09 -18.16 -7.24
N SER A 294 -20.10 -18.32 -8.56
CA SER A 294 -19.15 -19.17 -9.30
C SER A 294 -19.08 -20.64 -8.85
N GLY A 295 -20.15 -21.21 -8.29
CA GLY A 295 -20.15 -22.60 -7.83
C GLY A 295 -19.70 -22.79 -6.37
N SER A 296 -19.62 -21.70 -5.60
CA SER A 296 -19.27 -21.75 -4.17
C SER A 296 -20.49 -21.92 -3.25
N GLU A 297 -21.67 -22.27 -3.78
CA GLU A 297 -22.90 -22.41 -2.98
C GLU A 297 -22.74 -23.47 -1.89
N ILE A 298 -22.01 -24.55 -2.18
CA ILE A 298 -21.75 -25.62 -1.21
C ILE A 298 -20.77 -25.23 -0.10
N GLU A 299 -20.03 -24.13 -0.30
CA GLU A 299 -19.14 -23.55 0.71
C GLU A 299 -19.91 -22.61 1.66
N MET A 300 -21.18 -22.28 1.34
CA MET A 300 -22.03 -21.44 2.18
C MET A 300 -22.46 -22.21 3.43
N MET A 301 -21.93 -21.80 4.57
CA MET A 301 -22.28 -22.37 5.87
C MET A 301 -23.64 -21.84 6.35
N PRO A 302 -24.41 -22.61 7.15
CA PRO A 302 -25.60 -22.11 7.82
C PRO A 302 -25.35 -20.83 8.62
N LEU A 303 -24.20 -20.76 9.29
CA LEU A 303 -23.72 -19.60 10.01
C LEU A 303 -22.19 -19.54 9.94
N ARG A 304 -21.65 -18.62 9.15
CA ARG A 304 -20.21 -18.40 9.06
C ARG A 304 -19.74 -17.60 10.28
N PRO A 305 -18.73 -18.06 11.03
CA PRO A 305 -18.37 -17.46 12.31
C PRO A 305 -17.73 -16.07 12.19
N ALA A 306 -17.83 -15.30 13.28
CA ALA A 306 -17.01 -14.10 13.45
C ALA A 306 -15.51 -14.47 13.40
N GLY A 307 -14.68 -13.56 12.89
CA GLY A 307 -13.24 -13.79 12.71
C GLY A 307 -12.84 -14.41 11.37
N SER A 308 -13.79 -14.98 10.60
CA SER A 308 -13.54 -15.42 9.22
C SER A 308 -12.97 -14.28 8.38
N ARG A 309 -12.04 -14.61 7.48
CA ARG A 309 -11.38 -13.63 6.63
C ARG A 309 -12.35 -13.18 5.53
N LEU A 310 -12.31 -11.90 5.20
CA LEU A 310 -12.91 -11.34 3.98
C LEU A 310 -11.77 -10.86 3.09
N VAL A 311 -11.69 -11.35 1.86
CA VAL A 311 -10.67 -10.97 0.88
C VAL A 311 -11.36 -10.46 -0.38
N PHE A 312 -11.09 -9.22 -0.75
CA PHE A 312 -11.63 -8.64 -1.98
C PHE A 312 -10.89 -9.21 -3.19
N LEU A 313 -11.65 -9.73 -4.17
CA LEU A 313 -11.08 -10.39 -5.35
C LEU A 313 -10.88 -9.36 -6.46
N ASN A 314 -9.66 -8.82 -6.53
CA ASN A 314 -9.22 -7.89 -7.57
C ASN A 314 -7.80 -8.24 -8.04
N THR A 315 -7.18 -7.34 -8.82
CA THR A 315 -5.84 -7.55 -9.38
C THR A 315 -4.71 -7.71 -8.35
N ALA A 316 -4.95 -7.43 -7.07
CA ALA A 316 -3.97 -7.63 -5.99
C ALA A 316 -3.94 -9.07 -5.46
N VAL A 317 -4.90 -9.92 -5.84
CA VAL A 317 -4.89 -11.35 -5.54
C VAL A 317 -4.30 -12.09 -6.74
N VAL A 318 -3.40 -13.04 -6.50
CA VAL A 318 -2.67 -13.72 -7.58
C VAL A 318 -2.72 -15.24 -7.43
N GLN A 319 -2.59 -15.99 -8.53
CA GLN A 319 -2.44 -17.44 -8.48
C GLN A 319 -0.96 -17.83 -8.63
N PRO A 320 -0.38 -18.69 -7.78
CA PRO A 320 0.95 -19.18 -8.01
C PRO A 320 0.99 -20.05 -9.26
N GLN A 321 2.18 -20.18 -9.85
CA GLN A 321 2.41 -21.09 -10.97
C GLN A 321 2.62 -22.51 -10.42
N ILE A 322 1.69 -23.40 -10.68
CA ILE A 322 1.80 -24.82 -10.32
C ILE A 322 1.35 -25.68 -11.50
N GLU A 323 1.97 -26.84 -11.64
CA GLU A 323 1.53 -27.86 -12.59
C GLU A 323 0.30 -28.60 -12.05
N LEU A 324 -0.51 -29.15 -12.95
CA LEU A 324 -1.70 -29.91 -12.55
C LEU A 324 -1.35 -31.10 -11.63
N ALA A 325 -0.21 -31.75 -11.87
CA ALA A 325 0.28 -32.87 -11.05
C ALA A 325 0.68 -32.45 -9.62
N GLU A 326 0.97 -31.17 -9.39
CA GLU A 326 1.37 -30.65 -8.08
C GLU A 326 0.17 -30.17 -7.25
N ALA A 327 -0.98 -29.94 -7.89
CA ALA A 327 -2.07 -29.17 -7.31
C ALA A 327 -2.77 -29.81 -6.10
N LYS A 328 -2.64 -31.13 -5.92
CA LYS A 328 -3.17 -31.87 -4.74
C LYS A 328 -2.07 -32.34 -3.77
N LEU A 329 -0.82 -31.97 -4.00
CA LEU A 329 0.30 -32.27 -3.10
C LEU A 329 0.28 -31.32 -1.89
N ASP A 330 0.88 -31.78 -0.80
CA ASP A 330 1.19 -30.93 0.36
C ASP A 330 2.38 -30.03 0.00
N LEU A 331 2.11 -28.75 -0.26
CA LEU A 331 3.12 -27.75 -0.61
C LEU A 331 3.32 -26.77 0.55
N ILE A 332 4.53 -26.24 0.68
CA ILE A 332 4.85 -25.16 1.62
C ILE A 332 5.10 -23.87 0.83
N TRP A 333 4.26 -22.88 1.07
CA TRP A 333 4.39 -21.54 0.51
C TRP A 333 5.16 -20.66 1.47
N ARG A 334 6.32 -20.16 1.05
CA ARG A 334 7.14 -19.23 1.82
C ARG A 334 7.08 -17.84 1.19
N ILE A 335 6.60 -16.86 1.94
CA ILE A 335 6.24 -15.54 1.40
C ILE A 335 6.80 -14.43 2.30
N GLY A 336 7.49 -13.46 1.71
CA GLY A 336 8.10 -12.35 2.45
C GLY A 336 8.59 -11.22 1.52
N PRO A 337 9.14 -10.13 2.08
CA PRO A 337 9.67 -9.01 1.30
C PRO A 337 10.71 -9.48 0.28
N ALA A 338 10.53 -9.13 -1.01
CA ALA A 338 11.42 -9.61 -2.08
C ALA A 338 12.88 -9.15 -1.93
N GLN A 339 13.09 -8.04 -1.21
CA GLN A 339 14.40 -7.47 -0.90
C GLN A 339 15.12 -8.12 0.28
N TYR A 340 14.47 -9.06 0.99
CA TYR A 340 15.05 -9.76 2.13
C TYR A 340 15.39 -11.20 1.74
N ASP A 341 16.46 -11.72 2.33
CA ASP A 341 16.74 -13.16 2.29
C ASP A 341 15.62 -13.96 2.96
N LEU A 342 15.45 -15.22 2.52
CA LEU A 342 14.38 -16.12 2.97
C LEU A 342 14.25 -16.25 4.50
N ASN A 343 15.35 -16.07 5.24
CA ASN A 343 15.39 -16.23 6.69
C ASN A 343 14.86 -15.02 7.47
N ARG A 344 14.48 -13.93 6.79
CA ARG A 344 14.03 -12.68 7.42
C ARG A 344 12.63 -12.30 6.96
N ALA A 345 11.72 -12.12 7.92
CA ALA A 345 10.36 -11.62 7.68
C ALA A 345 9.52 -12.42 6.66
N HIS A 346 9.84 -13.70 6.44
CA HIS A 346 9.02 -14.61 5.66
C HIS A 346 8.08 -15.40 6.58
N VAL A 347 6.87 -15.68 6.08
CA VAL A 347 5.93 -16.65 6.65
C VAL A 347 5.98 -17.93 5.81
N SER A 348 5.89 -19.09 6.45
CA SER A 348 5.77 -20.39 5.77
C SER A 348 4.40 -20.97 6.08
N ILE A 349 3.64 -21.33 5.05
CA ILE A 349 2.26 -21.80 5.14
C ILE A 349 2.15 -23.12 4.39
N PRO A 350 1.94 -24.26 5.09
CA PRO A 350 1.59 -25.51 4.43
C PRO A 350 0.18 -25.37 3.83
N HIS A 351 -0.01 -25.84 2.61
CA HIS A 351 -1.31 -25.86 1.92
C HIS A 351 -1.41 -27.06 1.01
N ARG A 352 -2.55 -27.74 1.07
CA ARG A 352 -2.92 -28.78 0.12
C ARG A 352 -4.05 -28.29 -0.74
N GLY A 353 -3.79 -28.12 -2.04
CA GLY A 353 -4.78 -27.63 -2.97
C GLY A 353 -5.92 -28.64 -3.20
N GLN A 354 -7.13 -28.14 -3.43
CA GLN A 354 -8.29 -28.97 -3.79
C GLN A 354 -8.64 -28.94 -5.27
N MET A 355 -8.10 -27.99 -6.04
CA MET A 355 -8.42 -27.75 -7.46
C MET A 355 -9.89 -27.37 -7.70
N LEU A 356 -10.48 -26.55 -6.83
CA LEU A 356 -11.93 -26.25 -6.90
C LEU A 356 -12.37 -25.56 -8.20
N GLY A 357 -11.47 -24.89 -8.93
CA GLY A 357 -11.79 -24.34 -10.27
C GLY A 357 -12.05 -25.41 -11.34
N LEU A 358 -11.64 -26.67 -11.09
CA LEU A 358 -11.94 -27.83 -11.93
C LEU A 358 -13.17 -28.62 -11.44
N ARG A 359 -13.77 -28.27 -10.29
CA ARG A 359 -14.92 -28.99 -9.72
C ARG A 359 -16.17 -28.68 -10.56
N PRO A 360 -16.82 -29.69 -11.19
CA PRO A 360 -18.11 -29.47 -11.84
C PRO A 360 -19.16 -28.93 -10.86
N TYR A 361 -20.02 -28.04 -11.34
CA TYR A 361 -21.13 -27.51 -10.56
C TYR A 361 -22.16 -28.60 -10.26
N ALA A 362 -22.82 -28.46 -9.12
CA ALA A 362 -23.97 -29.30 -8.79
C ALA A 362 -25.07 -29.07 -9.85
N PRO A 363 -25.69 -30.13 -10.41
CA PRO A 363 -26.86 -29.96 -11.28
C PRO A 363 -27.99 -29.20 -10.60
N ALA A 364 -28.97 -28.75 -11.37
CA ALA A 364 -30.12 -28.01 -10.86
C ALA A 364 -31.44 -28.70 -11.18
N HIS A 365 -32.51 -28.27 -10.50
CA HIS A 365 -33.89 -28.62 -10.84
C HIS A 365 -34.19 -30.13 -10.95
N ALA A 366 -33.56 -30.96 -10.10
CA ALA A 366 -33.93 -32.37 -10.02
C ALA A 366 -35.43 -32.54 -9.72
N ARG A 367 -36.08 -33.41 -10.49
CA ARG A 367 -37.51 -33.71 -10.41
C ARG A 367 -37.77 -35.17 -10.76
N THR A 368 -38.94 -35.63 -10.33
CA THR A 368 -39.49 -36.97 -10.60
C THR A 368 -40.75 -36.85 -11.45
N VAL A 369 -40.97 -37.81 -12.33
CA VAL A 369 -42.23 -38.02 -13.05
C VAL A 369 -42.53 -39.52 -13.02
N ARG A 370 -43.72 -39.90 -12.57
CA ARG A 370 -44.16 -41.30 -12.61
C ARG A 370 -44.47 -41.72 -14.04
N VAL A 371 -43.95 -42.87 -14.46
CA VAL A 371 -44.14 -43.45 -15.80
C VAL A 371 -44.60 -44.90 -15.63
N GLY A 372 -45.92 -45.11 -15.57
CA GLY A 372 -46.48 -46.41 -15.18
C GLY A 372 -46.11 -46.74 -13.72
N ASP A 373 -45.38 -47.83 -13.54
CA ASP A 373 -44.85 -48.27 -12.23
C ASP A 373 -43.38 -47.86 -12.00
N ASP A 374 -42.77 -47.19 -12.97
CA ASP A 374 -41.40 -46.66 -12.88
C ASP A 374 -41.42 -45.17 -12.50
N ILE A 375 -40.25 -44.66 -12.09
CA ILE A 375 -40.04 -43.24 -11.78
C ILE A 375 -38.94 -42.70 -12.68
N LEU A 376 -39.26 -41.73 -13.54
CA LEU A 376 -38.27 -40.97 -14.29
C LEU A 376 -37.72 -39.83 -13.43
N ILE A 377 -36.43 -39.90 -13.11
CA ILE A 377 -35.69 -38.84 -12.43
C ILE A 377 -34.97 -38.03 -13.51
N SER A 378 -35.11 -36.70 -13.51
CA SER A 378 -34.41 -35.81 -14.45
C SER A 378 -33.88 -34.56 -13.75
N TRP A 379 -32.82 -33.96 -14.30
CA TRP A 379 -32.19 -32.73 -13.79
C TRP A 379 -31.70 -31.86 -14.95
N ILE A 380 -31.23 -30.65 -14.62
CA ILE A 380 -30.65 -29.71 -15.58
C ILE A 380 -29.14 -29.61 -15.32
N ARG A 381 -28.34 -29.78 -16.37
CA ARG A 381 -26.88 -29.61 -16.34
C ARG A 381 -26.53 -28.15 -16.03
N ARG A 382 -25.48 -27.95 -15.23
CA ARG A 382 -24.84 -26.65 -15.04
C ARG A 382 -23.42 -26.72 -15.59
N THR A 383 -22.97 -25.68 -16.28
CA THR A 383 -21.58 -25.56 -16.74
C THR A 383 -20.85 -24.47 -15.98
N ARG A 384 -19.55 -24.66 -15.78
CA ARG A 384 -18.65 -23.69 -15.16
C ARG A 384 -17.91 -22.81 -16.19
N ILE A 385 -17.95 -23.17 -17.47
CA ILE A 385 -17.26 -22.47 -18.55
C ILE A 385 -18.30 -21.93 -19.52
N ASP A 386 -18.31 -20.61 -19.71
CA ASP A 386 -19.12 -19.88 -20.70
C ASP A 386 -20.64 -20.21 -20.63
N GLY A 387 -21.16 -20.37 -19.41
CA GLY A 387 -22.57 -20.74 -19.16
C GLY A 387 -23.59 -19.60 -19.16
N ASP A 388 -23.16 -18.35 -19.34
CA ASP A 388 -24.01 -17.16 -19.12
C ASP A 388 -24.71 -16.65 -20.40
N SER A 389 -24.41 -17.21 -21.57
CA SER A 389 -25.00 -16.75 -22.84
C SER A 389 -26.46 -17.19 -22.99
N TRP A 390 -27.32 -16.24 -23.37
CA TRP A 390 -28.74 -16.46 -23.68
C TRP A 390 -29.00 -16.67 -25.18
N ASP A 391 -28.00 -16.45 -26.02
CA ASP A 391 -28.12 -16.50 -27.48
C ASP A 391 -27.92 -17.92 -28.04
N VAL A 392 -27.45 -18.85 -27.20
CA VAL A 392 -27.17 -20.23 -27.57
C VAL A 392 -28.29 -21.16 -27.08
N ALA A 393 -28.59 -22.20 -27.86
CA ALA A 393 -29.62 -23.17 -27.50
C ALA A 393 -29.22 -24.06 -26.31
N GLU A 394 -27.92 -24.33 -26.17
CA GLU A 394 -27.34 -25.13 -25.09
C GLU A 394 -25.96 -24.57 -24.75
N VAL A 395 -25.68 -24.45 -23.45
CA VAL A 395 -24.39 -23.94 -22.95
C VAL A 395 -23.27 -24.96 -23.17
N PRO A 396 -21.99 -24.54 -23.28
CA PRO A 396 -20.88 -25.49 -23.46
C PRO A 396 -20.80 -26.56 -22.36
N LEU A 397 -20.28 -27.74 -22.69
CA LEU A 397 -20.15 -28.84 -21.72
C LEU A 397 -19.23 -28.49 -20.55
N GLY A 398 -18.08 -27.89 -20.87
CA GLY A 398 -17.03 -27.54 -19.92
C GLY A 398 -16.20 -28.72 -19.38
N GLU A 399 -16.59 -29.95 -19.71
CA GLU A 399 -15.94 -31.21 -19.34
C GLU A 399 -15.78 -32.11 -20.60
N ASP A 400 -14.92 -33.12 -20.54
CA ASP A 400 -14.63 -34.01 -21.68
C ASP A 400 -15.85 -34.84 -22.11
N VAL A 401 -16.66 -35.28 -21.14
CA VAL A 401 -17.84 -36.12 -21.35
C VAL A 401 -18.97 -35.71 -20.41
N GLU A 402 -20.21 -35.79 -20.90
CA GLU A 402 -21.38 -35.60 -20.06
C GLU A 402 -21.65 -36.91 -19.30
N THR A 403 -21.44 -36.88 -18.00
CA THR A 403 -21.55 -38.07 -17.15
C THR A 403 -21.92 -37.66 -15.74
N TYR A 404 -22.82 -38.42 -15.12
CA TYR A 404 -23.32 -38.19 -13.77
C TYR A 404 -23.17 -39.43 -12.90
N ILE A 405 -23.04 -39.21 -11.60
CA ILE A 405 -23.34 -40.19 -10.57
C ILE A 405 -24.63 -39.76 -9.87
N LEU A 406 -25.63 -40.64 -9.90
CA LEU A 406 -26.89 -40.52 -9.17
C LEU A 406 -26.87 -41.52 -8.01
N GLU A 407 -27.01 -41.01 -6.80
CA GLU A 407 -27.20 -41.81 -5.60
C GLU A 407 -28.64 -41.68 -5.10
N ILE A 408 -29.29 -42.80 -4.82
CA ILE A 408 -30.62 -42.88 -4.21
C ILE A 408 -30.43 -43.28 -2.76
N MET A 409 -30.99 -42.46 -1.87
CA MET A 409 -30.79 -42.54 -0.43
C MET A 409 -32.14 -42.72 0.29
N ASN A 410 -32.14 -43.53 1.34
CA ASN A 410 -33.20 -43.56 2.35
C ASN A 410 -32.68 -42.92 3.64
N GLY A 411 -33.06 -41.67 3.90
CA GLY A 411 -32.43 -40.87 4.95
C GLY A 411 -30.93 -40.70 4.68
N THR A 412 -30.09 -41.26 5.55
CA THR A 412 -28.62 -41.23 5.41
C THR A 412 -28.05 -42.51 4.77
N THR A 413 -28.88 -43.52 4.52
CA THR A 413 -28.44 -44.80 3.95
C THR A 413 -28.44 -44.75 2.44
N LEU A 414 -27.29 -45.03 1.82
CA LEU A 414 -27.19 -45.23 0.38
C LEU A 414 -27.82 -46.56 -0.02
N LEU A 415 -28.86 -46.51 -0.85
CA LEU A 415 -29.51 -47.71 -1.39
C LEU A 415 -28.88 -48.09 -2.73
N ARG A 416 -28.65 -47.09 -3.59
CA ARG A 416 -28.20 -47.32 -4.96
C ARG A 416 -27.33 -46.18 -5.46
N ALA A 417 -26.31 -46.52 -6.23
CA ALA A 417 -25.48 -45.57 -6.97
C ALA A 417 -25.42 -45.99 -8.45
N VAL A 418 -25.77 -45.08 -9.35
CA VAL A 418 -25.87 -45.32 -10.79
C VAL A 418 -25.11 -44.26 -11.56
N LYS A 419 -24.32 -44.71 -12.54
CA LYS A 419 -23.67 -43.82 -13.51
C LYS A 419 -24.56 -43.64 -14.73
N THR A 420 -24.80 -42.41 -15.14
CA THR A 420 -25.59 -42.08 -16.35
C THR A 420 -24.78 -41.16 -17.27
N ASN A 421 -25.05 -41.23 -18.57
CA ASN A 421 -24.43 -40.38 -19.60
C ASN A 421 -25.44 -39.37 -20.18
N SER A 422 -26.58 -39.20 -19.51
CA SER A 422 -27.64 -38.27 -19.84
C SER A 422 -28.21 -37.70 -18.53
N PRO A 423 -28.86 -36.51 -18.55
CA PRO A 423 -29.37 -35.85 -17.36
C PRO A 423 -30.70 -36.43 -16.86
N ASP A 424 -30.86 -37.75 -17.01
CA ASP A 424 -32.05 -38.50 -16.64
C ASP A 424 -31.70 -39.94 -16.25
N TYR A 425 -32.59 -40.55 -15.46
CA TYR A 425 -32.52 -41.94 -15.07
C TYR A 425 -33.94 -42.49 -14.85
N LEU A 426 -34.27 -43.56 -15.57
CA LEU A 426 -35.49 -44.33 -15.32
C LEU A 426 -35.25 -45.33 -14.18
N TYR A 427 -35.77 -45.01 -13.01
CA TYR A 427 -35.75 -45.86 -11.84
C TYR A 427 -36.88 -46.88 -11.94
N ARG A 428 -36.52 -48.11 -12.31
CA ARG A 428 -37.49 -49.15 -12.63
C ARG A 428 -38.17 -49.68 -11.37
N SER A 429 -39.44 -50.04 -11.49
CA SER A 429 -40.26 -50.71 -10.47
C SER A 429 -39.55 -51.87 -9.77
N ALA A 430 -38.81 -52.71 -10.50
CA ALA A 430 -38.02 -53.79 -9.92
C ALA A 430 -36.89 -53.30 -8.99
N ASP A 431 -36.21 -52.21 -9.38
CA ASP A 431 -35.16 -51.60 -8.58
C ASP A 431 -35.77 -50.88 -7.35
N ILE A 432 -36.91 -50.20 -7.52
CA ILE A 432 -37.67 -49.58 -6.43
C ILE A 432 -38.06 -50.64 -5.39
N ALA A 433 -38.61 -51.78 -5.83
CA ALA A 433 -39.00 -52.87 -4.94
C ALA A 433 -37.80 -53.49 -4.22
N SER A 434 -36.64 -53.60 -4.86
CA SER A 434 -35.41 -54.07 -4.23
C SER A 434 -34.90 -53.11 -3.15
N ASP A 435 -35.01 -51.80 -3.38
CA ASP A 435 -34.39 -50.79 -2.54
C ASP A 435 -35.30 -50.36 -1.37
N PHE A 436 -36.62 -50.28 -1.60
CA PHE A 436 -37.61 -49.79 -0.63
C PHE A 436 -38.62 -50.85 -0.17
N GLY A 437 -38.75 -51.99 -0.86
CA GLY A 437 -39.76 -53.03 -0.59
C GLY A 437 -41.18 -52.65 -1.02
N THR A 438 -41.57 -51.38 -0.81
CA THR A 438 -42.80 -50.77 -1.30
C THR A 438 -42.50 -49.52 -2.11
N PHE A 439 -43.48 -49.02 -2.86
CA PHE A 439 -43.32 -47.79 -3.63
C PHE A 439 -43.17 -46.59 -2.67
N PRO A 440 -42.06 -45.82 -2.71
CA PRO A 440 -41.81 -44.72 -1.78
C PRO A 440 -42.63 -43.48 -2.13
N GLU A 441 -43.13 -42.76 -1.12
CA GLU A 441 -43.75 -41.43 -1.31
C GLU A 441 -42.70 -40.34 -1.56
N ALA A 442 -41.51 -40.50 -0.98
CA ALA A 442 -40.37 -39.62 -1.18
C ALA A 442 -39.04 -40.33 -0.92
N PHE A 443 -37.97 -39.85 -1.55
CA PHE A 443 -36.60 -40.30 -1.29
C PHE A 443 -35.61 -39.17 -1.57
N THR A 444 -34.40 -39.28 -1.00
CA THR A 444 -33.34 -38.30 -1.23
C THR A 444 -32.48 -38.77 -2.41
N VAL A 445 -32.18 -37.85 -3.33
CA VAL A 445 -31.16 -38.07 -4.36
C VAL A 445 -29.93 -37.22 -4.10
N ARG A 446 -28.76 -37.75 -4.43
CA ARG A 446 -27.54 -36.97 -4.62
C ARG A 446 -27.07 -37.12 -6.06
N ILE A 447 -26.92 -36.01 -6.76
CA ILE A 447 -26.54 -36.00 -8.17
C ILE A 447 -25.30 -35.15 -8.33
N ALA A 448 -24.25 -35.67 -8.97
CA ALA A 448 -23.06 -34.91 -9.31
C ALA A 448 -22.59 -35.22 -10.72
N GLN A 449 -22.18 -34.20 -11.46
CA GLN A 449 -21.45 -34.37 -12.72
C GLN A 449 -20.03 -34.86 -12.45
N ILE A 450 -19.50 -35.70 -13.33
CA ILE A 450 -18.14 -36.26 -13.22
C ILE A 450 -17.22 -35.57 -14.24
N SER A 451 -16.10 -35.07 -13.75
CA SER A 451 -14.96 -34.64 -14.55
C SER A 451 -13.93 -35.76 -14.63
N LEU A 452 -13.29 -35.96 -15.79
CA LEU A 452 -12.18 -36.90 -15.91
C LEU A 452 -10.93 -36.43 -15.14
N VAL A 453 -10.79 -35.12 -14.91
CA VAL A 453 -9.64 -34.52 -14.22
C VAL A 453 -9.91 -34.36 -12.73
N TYR A 454 -11.05 -33.77 -12.37
CA TYR A 454 -11.37 -33.52 -10.95
C TYR A 454 -11.97 -34.75 -10.25
N GLY A 455 -12.71 -35.58 -11.00
CA GLY A 455 -13.56 -36.63 -10.46
C GLY A 455 -14.99 -36.12 -10.20
N ARG A 456 -15.61 -36.59 -9.12
CA ARG A 456 -16.98 -36.23 -8.75
C ARG A 456 -17.08 -34.73 -8.38
N GLY A 457 -17.99 -34.02 -9.04
CA GLY A 457 -18.30 -32.62 -8.74
C GLY A 457 -19.12 -32.41 -7.48
N ALA A 458 -19.64 -31.18 -7.31
CA ALA A 458 -20.52 -30.86 -6.20
C ALA A 458 -21.85 -31.64 -6.30
N ASN A 459 -22.38 -32.06 -5.15
CA ASN A 459 -23.66 -32.77 -5.10
C ASN A 459 -24.82 -31.77 -5.08
N LEU A 460 -25.79 -31.97 -5.97
CA LEU A 460 -27.17 -31.59 -5.71
C LEU A 460 -27.75 -32.63 -4.74
N GLU A 461 -28.14 -32.22 -3.54
CA GLU A 461 -28.91 -33.06 -2.61
C GLU A 461 -30.35 -32.57 -2.54
N ARG A 462 -31.31 -33.44 -2.82
CA ARG A 462 -32.73 -33.07 -2.84
C ARG A 462 -33.63 -34.22 -2.44
N ILE A 463 -34.64 -33.93 -1.61
CA ILE A 463 -35.76 -34.84 -1.37
C ILE A 463 -36.73 -34.68 -2.55
N LEU A 464 -37.01 -35.77 -3.25
CA LEU A 464 -37.97 -35.83 -4.35
C LEU A 464 -39.23 -36.55 -3.87
N HIS A 465 -40.38 -35.94 -4.13
CA HIS A 465 -41.69 -36.52 -3.89
C HIS A 465 -42.21 -37.15 -5.18
N VAL A 466 -42.82 -38.34 -5.08
CA VAL A 466 -43.17 -39.17 -6.24
C VAL A 466 -44.63 -39.02 -6.63
#